data_AF-O53528-F1
#
_entry.id   AF-O53528-F1
#
_cell.length_a   1.000
_cell.length_b   1.000
_cell.length_c   1.000
_cell.angle_alpha   90.00
_cell.angle_beta   90.00
_cell.angle_gamma   90.00
#
_symmetry.space_group_name_H-M   'P 1'
#
loop_
_entity.id
_entity.type
_entity.pdbx_description
1 polymer ?
#
loop_
_entity_poly.entity_id
_entity_poly.type
_entity_poly.pdbx_seq_one_letter_code
_entity_poly.pdbx_strand_id
1 'polypeptide(L)'
;MRYRDLETVAAPTINVLRVWPEIVGAIVLLVIAAMGIGHGLRPSPEPVPAPQKQLGCVRFALIFGLTAINPATFVYFTAVAVTLARALRATTAIAVVVGVALASLLWQLLLVSAGAFLRSRATARVRRMTVLAGNAVIAAFGAVLVVHAFA
;
A
#
# COMPACT_ATOMS: atom_id res chain seq x y z
N MET A 1 -34.52 -6.29 -26.05
CA MET A 1 -35.10 -5.32 -25.09
C MET A 1 -34.54 -5.52 -23.68
N ARG A 2 -34.59 -6.73 -23.07
CA ARG A 2 -34.09 -7.01 -21.71
C ARG A 2 -32.64 -6.59 -21.37
N TYR A 3 -31.72 -6.50 -22.35
CA TYR A 3 -30.33 -6.03 -22.09
C TYR A 3 -30.23 -4.52 -21.80
N ARG A 4 -31.11 -3.68 -22.39
CA ARG A 4 -31.10 -2.21 -22.17
C ARG A 4 -31.59 -1.82 -20.78
N ASP A 5 -32.53 -2.60 -20.23
CA ASP A 5 -33.11 -2.35 -18.92
C ASP A 5 -32.10 -2.64 -17.80
N LEU A 6 -31.20 -3.60 -18.02
CA LEU A 6 -30.11 -3.88 -17.08
C LEU A 6 -29.04 -2.78 -17.11
N GLU A 7 -28.69 -2.24 -18.28
CA GLU A 7 -27.73 -1.14 -18.39
C GLU A 7 -28.23 0.16 -17.72
N THR A 8 -29.52 0.46 -17.85
CA THR A 8 -30.13 1.68 -17.28
C THR A 8 -30.23 1.63 -15.76
N VAL A 9 -30.45 0.46 -15.16
CA VAL A 9 -30.43 0.29 -13.69
C VAL A 9 -29.00 0.12 -13.16
N ALA A 10 -28.12 -0.56 -13.91
CA ALA A 10 -26.74 -0.79 -13.49
C ALA A 10 -25.89 0.49 -13.52
N ALA A 11 -26.09 1.38 -14.50
CA ALA A 11 -25.28 2.59 -14.64
C ALA A 11 -25.21 3.46 -13.37
N PRO A 12 -26.32 3.86 -12.72
CA PRO A 12 -26.26 4.63 -11.47
C PRO A 12 -25.64 3.82 -10.32
N THR A 13 -25.95 2.53 -10.21
CA THR A 13 -25.43 1.65 -9.15
C THR A 13 -23.91 1.48 -9.25
N ILE A 14 -23.38 1.31 -10.47
CA ILE A 14 -21.93 1.21 -10.74
C ILE A 14 -21.22 2.51 -10.37
N ASN A 15 -21.85 3.67 -10.63
CA ASN A 15 -21.23 4.96 -10.32
C ASN A 15 -21.14 5.20 -8.81
N VAL A 16 -22.21 4.86 -8.07
CA VAL A 16 -22.17 4.88 -6.60
C VAL A 16 -21.08 3.95 -6.06
N LEU A 17 -20.96 2.73 -6.61
CA LEU A 17 -19.94 1.76 -6.21
C LEU A 17 -18.50 2.22 -6.53
N ARG A 18 -18.31 3.03 -7.57
CA ARG A 18 -17.01 3.61 -7.95
C ARG A 18 -16.55 4.70 -6.98
N VAL A 19 -17.47 5.60 -6.58
CA VAL A 19 -17.13 6.80 -5.81
C VAL A 19 -16.78 6.47 -4.35
N TRP A 20 -17.49 5.52 -3.71
CA TRP A 20 -17.27 5.23 -2.28
C TRP A 20 -15.84 4.75 -1.94
N PRO A 21 -15.22 3.80 -2.67
CA PRO A 21 -13.85 3.37 -2.41
C PRO A 21 -12.83 4.52 -2.51
N GLU A 22 -13.03 5.44 -3.45
CA GLU A 22 -12.14 6.60 -3.65
C GLU A 22 -12.24 7.59 -2.49
N ILE A 23 -13.47 7.95 -2.09
CA ILE A 23 -13.69 8.85 -0.94
C ILE A 23 -13.20 8.20 0.36
N VAL A 24 -13.54 6.94 0.62
CA VAL A 24 -13.09 6.23 1.82
C VAL A 24 -11.57 6.12 1.83
N GLY A 25 -10.96 5.73 0.71
CA GLY A 25 -9.52 5.67 0.54
C GLY A 25 -8.86 7.03 0.79
N ALA A 26 -9.40 8.10 0.22
CA ALA A 26 -8.91 9.46 0.42
C ALA A 26 -8.94 9.87 1.90
N ILE A 27 -10.08 9.69 2.59
CA ILE A 27 -10.21 10.02 4.01
C ILE A 27 -9.19 9.21 4.83
N VAL A 28 -9.09 7.90 4.59
CA VAL A 28 -8.15 7.03 5.30
C VAL A 28 -6.72 7.49 5.09
N LEU A 29 -6.30 7.77 3.85
CA LEU A 29 -4.95 8.24 3.55
C LEU A 29 -4.66 9.60 4.19
N LEU A 30 -5.58 10.55 4.15
CA LEU A 30 -5.42 11.87 4.77
C LEU A 30 -5.31 11.76 6.30
N VAL A 31 -6.12 10.92 6.94
CA VAL A 31 -6.04 10.64 8.37
C VAL A 31 -4.71 9.99 8.72
N ILE A 32 -4.28 8.97 7.96
CA ILE A 32 -2.98 8.31 8.17
C ILE A 32 -1.83 9.31 8.03
N ALA A 33 -1.86 10.19 7.03
CA ALA A 33 -0.84 11.21 6.83
C ALA A 33 -0.78 12.20 8.00
N ALA A 34 -1.93 12.72 8.44
CA ALA A 34 -2.02 13.64 9.56
C ALA A 34 -1.51 12.99 10.87
N MET A 35 -1.96 11.76 11.14
CA MET A 35 -1.50 10.98 12.30
C MET A 35 0.00 10.67 12.22
N GLY A 36 0.49 10.31 11.04
CA GLY A 36 1.90 9.97 10.81
C GLY A 36 2.82 11.17 11.02
N ILE A 37 2.42 12.36 10.58
CA ILE A 37 3.15 13.62 10.86
C ILE A 37 3.09 13.93 12.36
N GLY A 38 1.89 13.90 12.95
CA GLY A 38 1.69 14.22 14.37
C GLY A 38 2.44 13.28 15.32
N HIS A 39 2.52 11.99 15.01
CA HIS A 39 3.24 11.00 15.81
C HIS A 39 4.75 10.98 15.48
N GLY A 40 5.11 11.14 14.22
CA GLY A 40 6.51 11.09 13.79
C GLY A 40 7.32 12.31 14.23
N LEU A 41 6.69 13.47 14.41
CA LEU A 41 7.37 14.68 14.89
C LEU A 41 7.50 14.77 16.41
N ARG A 42 6.81 13.91 17.18
CA ARG A 42 6.95 13.87 18.64
C ARG A 42 8.36 13.44 19.05
N PRO A 43 8.95 14.07 20.09
CA PRO A 43 10.20 13.59 20.68
C PRO A 43 10.02 12.15 21.16
N SER A 44 10.93 11.26 20.78
CA SER A 44 10.95 9.89 21.32
C SER A 44 11.39 9.94 22.78
N PRO A 45 10.62 9.37 23.74
CA PRO A 45 11.09 9.16 25.09
C PRO A 45 12.34 8.26 25.11
N GLU A 46 13.23 8.50 26.06
CA GLU A 46 14.46 7.73 26.23
C GLU A 46 14.13 6.24 26.49
N PRO A 47 14.83 5.28 25.87
CA PRO A 47 14.46 3.86 25.97
C PRO A 47 14.64 3.32 27.40
N VAL A 48 13.54 2.90 28.03
CA VAL A 48 13.60 2.11 29.27
C VAL A 48 13.98 0.65 28.93
N PRO A 49 14.97 0.04 29.59
CA PRO A 49 15.34 -1.36 29.35
C PRO A 49 14.20 -2.31 29.77
N ALA A 50 13.46 -2.82 28.80
CA ALA A 50 12.42 -3.84 29.00
C ALA A 50 12.86 -5.19 28.40
N PRO A 51 12.19 -6.31 28.73
CA PRO A 51 12.50 -7.64 28.16
C PRO A 51 12.29 -7.68 26.64
N GLN A 52 13.29 -7.26 25.86
CA GLN A 52 13.15 -6.97 24.43
C GLN A 52 13.14 -8.20 23.52
N LYS A 53 13.75 -9.32 23.93
CA LYS A 53 14.06 -10.43 23.02
C LYS A 53 12.82 -11.12 22.46
N GLN A 54 11.85 -11.47 23.32
CA GLN A 54 10.64 -12.19 22.90
C GLN A 54 9.71 -11.29 22.07
N LEU A 55 9.58 -10.01 22.44
CA LEU A 55 8.81 -9.03 21.67
C LEU A 55 9.45 -8.74 20.30
N GLY A 56 10.78 -8.83 20.19
CA GLY A 56 11.50 -8.64 18.93
C GLY A 56 11.11 -9.66 17.87
N CYS A 57 11.03 -10.95 18.22
CA CYS A 57 10.65 -12.00 17.29
C CYS A 57 9.19 -11.85 16.82
N VAL A 58 8.26 -11.60 17.74
CA VAL A 58 6.84 -11.38 17.39
C VAL A 58 6.67 -10.15 16.50
N ARG A 59 7.33 -9.04 16.82
CA ARG A 59 7.29 -7.81 16.00
C ARG A 59 7.90 -8.04 14.63
N PHE A 60 9.02 -8.75 14.54
CA PHE A 60 9.62 -9.13 13.27
C PHE A 60 8.64 -9.98 12.45
N ALA A 61 8.05 -11.03 13.04
CA ALA A 61 7.09 -11.89 12.36
C ALA A 61 5.85 -11.12 11.89
N LEU A 62 5.35 -10.16 12.67
CA LEU A 62 4.23 -9.30 12.28
C LEU A 62 4.59 -8.40 11.09
N ILE A 63 5.74 -7.71 11.14
CA ILE A 63 6.19 -6.84 10.06
C ILE A 63 6.49 -7.65 8.81
N PHE A 64 7.14 -8.81 8.97
CA PHE A 64 7.42 -9.75 7.89
C PHE A 64 6.13 -10.25 7.25
N GLY A 65 5.17 -10.74 8.05
CA GLY A 65 3.89 -11.23 7.55
C GLY A 65 3.07 -10.14 6.84
N LEU A 66 3.01 -8.93 7.42
CA LEU A 66 2.33 -7.79 6.80
C LEU A 66 2.98 -7.37 5.47
N THR A 67 4.32 -7.42 5.40
CA THR A 67 5.08 -7.13 4.17
C THR A 67 4.92 -8.25 3.15
N ALA A 68 4.92 -9.51 3.58
CA ALA A 68 4.78 -10.69 2.73
C ALA A 68 3.39 -10.75 2.08
N ILE A 69 2.34 -10.39 2.82
CA ILE A 69 0.96 -10.36 2.29
C ILE A 69 0.69 -9.10 1.48
N ASN A 70 1.40 -7.98 1.73
CA ASN A 70 1.19 -6.64 1.15
C ASN A 70 -0.22 -6.47 0.53
N PRO A 71 -1.23 -6.07 1.32
CA PRO A 71 -2.63 -6.13 0.90
C PRO A 71 -2.91 -5.46 -0.44
N ALA A 72 -2.25 -4.32 -0.71
CA ALA A 72 -2.39 -3.60 -1.96
C ALA A 72 -1.87 -4.42 -3.15
N THR A 73 -0.68 -5.02 -3.01
CA THR A 73 -0.10 -5.88 -4.03
C THR A 73 -0.94 -7.13 -4.28
N PHE A 74 -1.47 -7.74 -3.22
CA PHE A 74 -2.35 -8.91 -3.33
C PHE A 74 -3.61 -8.57 -4.15
N VAL A 75 -4.34 -7.52 -3.77
CA VAL A 75 -5.56 -7.09 -4.47
C VAL A 75 -5.27 -6.76 -5.93
N TYR A 76 -4.19 -6.02 -6.20
CA TYR A 76 -3.79 -5.67 -7.56
C TYR A 76 -3.49 -6.92 -8.40
N PHE A 77 -2.66 -7.84 -7.90
CA PHE A 77 -2.32 -9.05 -8.65
C PHE A 77 -3.51 -10.00 -8.80
N THR A 78 -4.41 -10.10 -7.83
CA THR A 78 -5.65 -10.88 -8.00
C THR A 78 -6.50 -10.30 -9.13
N ALA A 79 -6.70 -8.98 -9.19
CA ALA A 79 -7.47 -8.34 -10.25
C ALA A 79 -6.84 -8.55 -11.63
N VAL A 80 -5.51 -8.39 -11.73
CA VAL A 80 -4.75 -8.65 -12.97
C VAL A 80 -4.85 -10.13 -13.35
N ALA A 81 -4.71 -11.05 -12.40
CA ALA A 81 -4.74 -12.49 -12.66
C ALA A 81 -6.11 -12.94 -13.19
N VAL A 82 -7.21 -12.47 -12.61
CA VAL A 82 -8.58 -12.75 -13.09
C VAL A 82 -8.77 -12.28 -14.53
N THR A 83 -8.22 -11.11 -14.86
CA THR A 83 -8.29 -10.54 -16.21
C THR A 83 -7.47 -11.37 -17.20
N LEU A 84 -6.26 -11.77 -16.84
CA LEU A 84 -5.33 -12.52 -17.71
C LEU A 84 -5.70 -14.01 -17.84
N ALA A 85 -6.37 -14.61 -16.87
CA ALA A 85 -6.71 -16.03 -16.86
C ALA A 85 -7.49 -16.49 -18.09
N ARG A 86 -8.29 -15.60 -18.69
CA ARG A 86 -9.07 -15.88 -19.90
C ARG A 86 -8.27 -15.72 -21.21
N ALA A 87 -7.13 -15.04 -21.16
CA ALA A 87 -6.35 -14.66 -22.34
C ALA A 87 -5.09 -15.52 -22.53
N LEU A 88 -4.56 -16.11 -21.46
CA LEU A 88 -3.27 -16.78 -21.50
C LEU A 88 -3.39 -18.30 -21.57
N ARG A 89 -2.49 -18.91 -22.37
CA ARG A 89 -2.21 -20.35 -22.29
C ARG A 89 -1.44 -20.66 -21.00
N ALA A 90 -1.55 -21.90 -20.51
CA ALA A 90 -0.95 -22.32 -19.24
C ALA A 90 0.56 -22.03 -19.14
N THR A 91 1.33 -22.30 -20.19
CA THR A 91 2.78 -22.03 -20.23
C THR A 91 3.10 -20.54 -20.14
N THR A 92 2.35 -19.70 -20.85
CA THR A 92 2.49 -18.24 -20.79
C THR A 92 2.09 -17.71 -19.40
N ALA A 93 1.03 -18.26 -18.80
CA ALA A 93 0.61 -17.89 -17.45
C ALA A 93 1.71 -18.18 -16.41
N ILE A 94 2.38 -19.34 -16.50
CA ILE A 94 3.53 -19.67 -15.63
C ILE A 94 4.66 -18.65 -15.83
N ALA A 95 5.01 -18.32 -17.07
CA ALA A 95 6.05 -17.34 -17.36
C ALA A 95 5.70 -15.94 -16.79
N VAL A 96 4.44 -15.51 -16.91
CA VAL A 96 3.95 -14.26 -16.32
C VAL A 96 4.06 -14.28 -14.80
N VAL A 97 3.61 -15.35 -14.14
CA VAL A 97 3.69 -15.47 -12.67
C VAL A 97 5.14 -15.45 -12.20
N VAL A 98 6.05 -16.17 -12.87
CA VAL A 98 7.48 -16.16 -12.54
C VAL A 98 8.08 -14.77 -12.74
N GLY A 99 7.76 -14.09 -13.85
CA GLY A 99 8.21 -12.73 -14.11
C GLY A 99 7.74 -11.74 -13.04
N VAL A 100 6.47 -11.80 -12.66
CA VAL A 100 5.88 -10.98 -11.58
C VAL A 100 6.55 -11.28 -10.24
N ALA A 101 6.82 -12.56 -9.93
CA ALA A 101 7.49 -12.96 -8.70
C ALA A 101 8.93 -12.42 -8.63
N LEU A 102 9.70 -12.54 -9.71
CA LEU A 102 11.07 -12.00 -9.78
C LEU A 102 11.10 -10.48 -9.69
N ALA A 103 10.21 -9.79 -10.41
CA ALA A 103 10.09 -8.33 -10.34
C ALA A 103 9.71 -7.86 -8.92
N SER A 104 8.79 -8.57 -8.27
CA SER A 104 8.38 -8.27 -6.89
C SER A 104 9.53 -8.51 -5.90
N LEU A 105 10.28 -9.61 -6.04
CA LEU A 105 11.45 -9.90 -5.22
C LEU A 105 12.52 -8.82 -5.37
N LEU A 106 12.80 -8.41 -6.61
CA LEU A 106 13.76 -7.33 -6.91
C LEU A 106 13.33 -6.02 -6.25
N TRP A 107 12.04 -5.67 -6.33
CA TRP A 107 11.50 -4.48 -5.68
C TRP A 107 11.65 -4.53 -4.15
N GLN A 108 11.36 -5.67 -3.52
CA GLN A 108 11.52 -5.84 -2.09
C GLN A 108 13.00 -5.72 -1.66
N LEU A 109 13.92 -6.34 -2.41
CA LEU A 109 15.36 -6.22 -2.16
C LEU A 109 15.82 -4.77 -2.25
N LEU A 110 15.37 -4.02 -3.26
CA LEU A 110 15.68 -2.60 -3.42
C LEU A 110 15.20 -1.78 -2.21
N LEU A 111 13.97 -2.01 -1.74
CA LEU A 111 13.42 -1.32 -0.56
C LEU A 111 14.22 -1.65 0.70
N VAL A 112 14.59 -2.93 0.90
CA VAL A 112 15.40 -3.36 2.04
C VAL A 112 16.78 -2.70 2.00
N SER A 113 17.44 -2.68 0.84
CA SER A 113 18.74 -2.03 0.66
C SER A 113 18.67 -0.52 0.91
N ALA A 114 17.66 0.15 0.37
CA ALA A 114 17.43 1.58 0.60
C ALA A 114 17.15 1.88 2.09
N GLY A 115 16.31 1.07 2.73
CA GLY A 115 16.01 1.18 4.16
C GLY A 115 17.25 0.97 5.04
N ALA A 116 18.07 -0.03 4.73
CA ALA A 116 19.34 -0.29 5.43
C ALA A 116 20.32 0.89 5.26
N PHE A 117 20.39 1.46 4.06
CA PHE A 117 21.21 2.64 3.78
C PHE A 117 20.72 3.89 4.52
N LEU A 118 19.41 4.14 4.58
CA LEU A 118 18.85 5.25 5.37
C LEU A 118 19.09 5.04 6.87
N ARG A 119 18.96 3.81 7.35
CA ARG A 119 19.20 3.45 8.75
C ARG A 119 20.65 3.67 9.17
N SER A 120 21.62 3.37 8.32
CA SER A 120 23.04 3.66 8.63
C SER A 120 23.32 5.16 8.78
N ARG A 121 22.41 6.01 8.27
CA ARG A 121 22.43 7.48 8.37
C ARG A 121 21.42 8.03 9.39
N ALA A 122 20.94 7.23 10.35
CA ALA A 122 19.83 7.52 11.26
C ALA A 122 20.08 8.69 12.26
N THR A 123 20.16 9.91 11.73
CA THR A 123 20.12 11.15 12.50
C THR A 123 18.67 11.57 12.74
N ALA A 124 18.44 12.42 13.75
CA ALA A 124 17.13 13.00 14.01
C ALA A 124 16.57 13.76 12.79
N ARG A 125 17.45 14.41 12.00
CA ARG A 125 17.08 15.10 10.76
C ARG A 125 16.61 14.11 9.69
N VAL A 126 17.36 13.04 9.44
CA VAL A 126 16.97 12.00 8.48
C VAL A 126 15.62 11.40 8.87
N ARG A 127 15.42 11.06 10.16
CA ARG A 127 14.12 10.57 10.65
C ARG A 127 12.98 11.55 10.36
N ARG A 128 13.14 12.84 10.68
CA ARG A 128 12.11 13.86 10.42
C ARG A 128 11.83 14.02 8.92
N MET A 129 12.87 14.02 8.10
CA MET A 129 12.72 14.10 6.64
C MET A 129 12.01 12.88 6.07
N THR A 130 12.35 11.66 6.51
CA THR A 130 11.67 10.43 6.08
C THR A 130 10.20 10.44 6.47
N VAL A 131 9.88 10.85 7.71
CA VAL A 131 8.49 10.98 8.18
C VAL A 131 7.74 12.00 7.31
N LEU A 132 8.30 13.18 7.09
CA LEU A 132 7.61 14.23 6.35
C LEU A 132 7.44 13.86 4.88
N ALA A 133 8.49 13.35 4.23
CA ALA A 133 8.43 12.92 2.84
C ALA A 133 7.42 11.78 2.63
N GLY A 134 7.46 10.75 3.49
CA GLY A 134 6.53 9.63 3.40
C GLY A 134 5.07 10.07 3.58
N ASN A 135 4.79 10.89 4.59
CA ASN A 135 3.42 11.36 4.82
C ASN A 135 2.96 12.41 3.79
N ALA A 136 3.88 13.19 3.22
CA ALA A 136 3.55 14.09 2.11
C ALA A 136 3.12 13.29 0.86
N VAL A 137 3.80 12.18 0.56
CA VAL A 137 3.39 11.28 -0.53
C VAL A 137 2.03 10.64 -0.24
N ILE A 138 1.78 10.18 0.99
CA ILE A 138 0.47 9.64 1.39
C ILE A 138 -0.63 10.70 1.25
N ALA A 139 -0.38 11.93 1.71
CA ALA A 139 -1.32 13.03 1.59
C ALA A 139 -1.59 13.39 0.12
N ALA A 140 -0.57 13.40 -0.73
CA ALA A 140 -0.71 13.63 -2.16
C ALA A 140 -1.60 12.55 -2.81
N PHE A 141 -1.40 11.27 -2.49
CA PHE A 141 -2.29 10.21 -2.98
C PHE A 141 -3.73 10.36 -2.48
N GLY A 142 -3.93 10.73 -1.21
CA GLY A 142 -5.24 11.06 -0.68
C GLY A 142 -5.91 12.21 -1.46
N ALA A 143 -5.18 13.29 -1.72
CA ALA A 143 -5.68 14.43 -2.48
C ALA A 143 -6.00 14.07 -3.94
N VAL A 144 -5.19 13.24 -4.60
CA VAL A 144 -5.47 12.72 -5.94
C VAL A 144 -6.76 11.91 -5.96
N LEU A 145 -7.00 11.05 -4.96
CA LEU A 145 -8.27 10.32 -4.84
C LEU A 145 -9.46 11.25 -4.64
N VAL A 146 -9.33 12.35 -3.88
CA VAL A 146 -10.39 13.36 -3.77
C VAL A 146 -10.69 13.98 -5.12
N VAL A 147 -9.66 14.40 -5.88
CA VAL A 147 -9.85 14.99 -7.20
C VAL A 147 -10.51 14.01 -8.16
N HIS A 148 -10.10 12.75 -8.16
CA HIS A 148 -10.70 11.69 -8.98
C HIS A 148 -12.16 11.42 -8.63
N ALA A 149 -12.53 11.48 -7.35
CA ALA A 149 -13.90 11.24 -6.92
C ALA A 149 -14.90 12.32 -7.40
N PHE A 150 -14.40 13.49 -7.82
CA PHE A 150 -15.20 14.62 -8.31
C PHE A 150 -15.00 14.95 -9.79
N ALA A 151 -14.15 14.20 -10.50
CA ALA A 151 -13.90 14.36 -11.95
C ALA A 151 -14.81 13.45 -12.77
#